data_AF-A0A923TDZ1-F1
#
_entry.id   AF-A0A923TDZ1-F1
#
_cell.length_a   1.000
_cell.length_b   1.000
_cell.length_c   1.000
_cell.angle_alpha   90.00
_cell.angle_beta   90.00
_cell.angle_gamma   90.00
#
_symmetry.space_group_name_H-M   'P 1'
#
loop_
_entity.id
_entity.type
_entity.pdbx_description
1 polymer ?
#
loop_
_entity_poly.entity_id
_entity_poly.type
_entity_poly.pdbx_seq_one_letter_code
_entity_poly.pdbx_strand_id
1 'polypeptide(L)'
;MSDSSHFFACVMAGGSGERFWPMSRARMPKHLLKLFSERTLVEETVRRLEGVVPAANVFVLTNTAQLASTRAALAGVIAEKNIVAEPAKRDTATAGGVGTA
;
A
#
# COMPACT_ATOMS: atom_id res chain seq x y z
N MET A 1 10.62 26.58 -4.49
CA MET A 1 11.11 25.59 -5.47
C MET A 1 9.91 24.77 -5.88
N SER A 2 9.48 24.91 -7.14
CA SER A 2 8.29 24.26 -7.67
C SER A 2 8.54 22.76 -7.74
N ASP A 3 7.97 22.00 -6.81
CA ASP A 3 8.08 20.54 -6.76
C ASP A 3 7.08 19.93 -7.75
N SER A 4 7.38 20.09 -9.05
CA SER A 4 6.53 19.66 -10.16
C SER A 4 6.96 18.28 -10.66
N SER A 5 7.15 17.33 -9.75
CA SER A 5 7.26 15.92 -10.13
C SER A 5 5.87 15.41 -10.52
N HIS A 6 5.60 15.31 -11.82
CA HIS A 6 4.34 14.79 -12.38
C HIS A 6 4.15 13.28 -12.18
N PHE A 7 5.01 12.64 -11.39
CA PHE A 7 4.99 11.22 -11.14
C PHE A 7 4.08 10.89 -9.96
N PHE A 8 3.26 9.87 -10.17
CA PHE A 8 2.43 9.25 -9.16
C PHE A 8 2.90 7.81 -8.97
N ALA A 9 2.88 7.34 -7.73
CA ALA A 9 3.22 5.96 -7.40
C ALA A 9 2.00 5.28 -6.82
N CYS A 10 1.69 4.09 -7.32
CA CYS A 10 0.63 3.24 -6.80
C CYS A 10 1.24 1.94 -6.27
N VAL A 11 1.07 1.68 -4.98
CA VAL A 11 1.53 0.46 -4.31
C VAL A 11 0.32 -0.45 -4.09
N MET A 12 0.31 -1.58 -4.80
CA MET A 12 -0.73 -2.60 -4.62
C MET A 12 -0.37 -3.51 -3.44
N ALA A 13 -1.02 -3.28 -2.29
CA ALA A 13 -0.79 -3.99 -1.04
C ALA A 13 -1.89 -5.05 -0.73
N GLY A 14 -2.70 -5.42 -1.72
CA GLY A 14 -3.75 -6.43 -1.59
C GLY A 14 -3.28 -7.90 -1.69
N GLY A 15 -4.18 -8.84 -1.38
CA GLY A 15 -3.96 -10.29 -1.53
C GLY A 15 -4.29 -11.08 -0.26
N SER A 16 -4.72 -12.34 -0.42
CA SER A 16 -5.11 -13.22 0.70
C SER A 16 -3.95 -13.78 1.51
N GLY A 17 -2.71 -13.66 1.02
CA GLY A 17 -1.54 -14.15 1.74
C GLY A 17 -1.51 -15.67 1.88
N GLU A 18 -1.90 -16.43 0.86
CA GLU A 18 -1.93 -17.91 0.96
C GLU A 18 -0.54 -18.57 0.80
N ARG A 19 0.46 -17.86 0.26
CA ARG A 19 1.80 -18.41 -0.06
C ARG A 19 2.82 -18.38 1.09
N PHE A 20 2.56 -17.63 2.16
CA PHE A 20 3.46 -17.52 3.32
C PHE A 20 2.93 -18.25 4.56
N TRP A 21 2.03 -19.21 4.37
CA TRP A 21 1.56 -20.06 5.45
C TRP A 21 2.76 -20.82 6.07
N PRO A 22 2.92 -20.88 7.41
CA PRO A 22 1.99 -20.47 8.46
C PRO A 22 2.13 -19.02 8.97
N MET A 23 3.10 -18.24 8.45
CA MET A 23 3.36 -16.86 8.88
C MET A 23 2.29 -15.88 8.44
N SER A 24 1.73 -16.04 7.24
CA SER A 24 0.59 -15.25 6.79
C SER A 24 -0.73 -15.94 7.14
N ARG A 25 -1.56 -15.25 7.93
CA ARG A 25 -2.94 -15.63 8.22
C ARG A 25 -3.88 -14.66 7.51
N ALA A 26 -5.15 -15.02 7.34
CA ALA A 26 -6.16 -14.13 6.75
C ALA A 26 -6.21 -12.73 7.40
N ARG A 27 -5.88 -12.65 8.70
CA ARG A 27 -5.85 -11.42 9.50
C ARG A 27 -4.51 -10.67 9.46
N MET A 28 -3.43 -11.29 8.97
CA MET A 28 -2.10 -10.70 8.86
C MET A 28 -1.46 -11.10 7.52
N PRO A 29 -1.86 -10.44 6.42
CA PRO A 29 -1.33 -10.69 5.08
C PRO A 29 0.17 -10.37 4.98
N LYS A 30 0.84 -10.95 3.97
CA LYS A 30 2.29 -10.82 3.77
C LYS A 30 2.80 -9.38 3.84
N HIS A 31 2.07 -8.42 3.26
CA HIS A 31 2.51 -7.02 3.18
C HIS A 31 2.56 -6.31 4.54
N LEU A 32 1.87 -6.85 5.55
CA LEU A 32 1.88 -6.35 6.91
C LEU A 32 2.86 -7.10 7.82
N LEU A 33 3.59 -8.08 7.28
CA LEU A 33 4.64 -8.78 8.03
C LEU A 33 5.89 -7.91 8.13
N LYS A 34 6.60 -8.07 9.24
CA LYS A 34 7.91 -7.50 9.52
C LYS A 34 8.96 -8.60 9.32
N LEU A 35 9.39 -8.82 8.08
CA LEU A 35 10.28 -9.94 7.74
C LEU A 35 11.77 -9.60 7.82
N PHE A 36 12.12 -8.37 7.46
CA PHE A 36 13.52 -7.95 7.26
C PHE A 36 13.90 -6.74 8.12
N SER A 37 12.94 -6.15 8.84
CA SER A 37 13.15 -4.97 9.68
C SER A 37 12.03 -4.87 10.73
N GLU A 38 12.13 -3.87 11.61
CA GLU A 38 11.07 -3.48 12.56
C GLU A 38 9.83 -2.86 11.89
N ARG A 39 9.86 -2.68 10.56
CA ARG A 39 8.78 -2.08 9.76
C ARG A 39 8.06 -3.13 8.93
N THR A 40 6.83 -2.83 8.55
CA THR A 40 6.06 -3.72 7.67
C THR A 40 6.63 -3.66 6.24
N LEU A 41 6.45 -4.72 5.45
CA LEU A 41 6.88 -4.72 4.05
C LEU A 41 6.24 -3.57 3.24
N VAL A 42 4.97 -3.23 3.52
CA VAL A 42 4.30 -2.10 2.86
C VAL A 42 4.92 -0.77 3.27
N GLU A 43 5.28 -0.59 4.54
CA GLU A 43 5.97 0.62 5.00
C GLU A 43 7.34 0.76 4.33
N GLU A 44 8.15 -0.29 4.33
CA GLU A 44 9.45 -0.29 3.64
C GLU A 44 9.30 0.04 2.15
N THR A 45 8.24 -0.46 1.52
CA THR A 45 7.97 -0.19 0.09
C THR A 45 7.64 1.29 -0.14
N VAL A 46 6.78 1.88 0.70
CA VAL A 46 6.42 3.30 0.60
C VAL A 46 7.63 4.20 0.88
N ARG A 47 8.44 3.86 1.89
CA ARG A 47 9.64 4.64 2.24
C ARG A 47 10.70 4.66 1.14
N ARG A 48 10.81 3.61 0.33
CA ARG A 48 11.71 3.60 -0.85
C ARG A 48 11.32 4.65 -1.90
N LEU A 49 10.10 5.17 -1.86
CA LEU A 49 9.62 6.24 -2.76
C LEU A 49 9.95 7.65 -2.23
N GLU A 50 10.40 7.77 -0.96
CA GLU A 50 10.82 9.05 -0.40
C GLU A 50 11.95 9.66 -1.25
N GLY A 51 11.80 10.93 -1.61
CA GLY A 51 12.75 11.64 -2.48
C GLY A 51 12.61 11.36 -3.99
N VAL A 52 11.77 10.38 -4.39
CA VAL A 52 11.45 10.09 -5.80
C VAL A 52 10.08 10.67 -6.19
N VAL A 53 9.09 10.47 -5.33
CA VAL A 53 7.71 10.93 -5.52
C VAL A 53 7.27 11.64 -4.24
N PRO A 54 6.65 12.84 -4.33
CA PRO A 54 6.09 13.50 -3.15
C PRO A 54 5.10 12.57 -2.44
N ALA A 55 5.12 12.54 -1.11
CA ALA A 55 4.22 11.67 -0.33
C ALA A 55 2.73 11.88 -0.67
N ALA A 56 2.36 13.10 -1.10
CA ALA A 56 1.02 13.44 -1.57
C ALA A 56 0.59 12.66 -2.84
N ASN A 57 1.55 12.22 -3.65
CA ASN A 57 1.35 11.51 -4.92
C ASN A 57 1.56 9.99 -4.80
N VAL A 58 1.79 9.47 -3.59
CA VAL A 58 1.88 8.04 -3.33
C VAL A 58 0.53 7.52 -2.86
N PHE A 59 -0.02 6.54 -3.58
CA PHE A 59 -1.26 5.86 -3.26
C PHE A 59 -1.01 4.40 -2.92
N VAL A 60 -1.79 3.86 -1.99
CA VAL A 60 -1.75 2.45 -1.60
C VAL A 60 -3.12 1.83 -1.78
N LEU A 61 -3.20 0.84 -2.66
CA LEU A 61 -4.42 0.09 -2.93
C LEU A 61 -4.41 -1.20 -2.11
N THR A 62 -5.48 -1.45 -1.36
CA THR A 62 -5.65 -2.63 -0.51
C THR A 62 -7.08 -3.16 -0.60
N ASN A 63 -7.43 -4.23 0.11
CA ASN A 63 -8.82 -4.68 0.22
C ASN A 63 -9.48 -4.14 1.49
N THR A 64 -10.82 -4.13 1.49
CA THR A 64 -11.63 -3.63 2.62
C THR A 64 -11.27 -4.30 3.96
N ALA A 65 -10.96 -5.59 3.95
CA ALA A 65 -10.61 -6.33 5.18
C ALA A 65 -9.25 -5.90 5.76
N GLN A 66 -8.34 -5.38 4.93
CA GLN A 66 -6.98 -4.99 5.32
C GLN A 66 -6.83 -3.48 5.48
N LEU A 67 -7.81 -2.68 5.05
CA LEU A 67 -7.74 -1.22 5.04
C LEU A 67 -7.31 -0.62 6.38
N ALA A 68 -7.94 -1.03 7.49
CA ALA A 68 -7.61 -0.52 8.81
C ALA A 68 -6.17 -0.84 9.22
N SER A 69 -5.71 -2.07 8.96
CA SER A 69 -4.36 -2.50 9.27
C SER A 69 -3.31 -1.84 8.36
N THR A 70 -3.62 -1.62 7.07
CA THR A 70 -2.75 -0.86 6.16
C THR A 70 -2.62 0.61 6.59
N ARG A 71 -3.72 1.25 7.01
CA ARG A 71 -3.68 2.62 7.55
C ARG A 71 -2.82 2.71 8.80
N ALA A 72 -2.99 1.78 9.74
CA ALA A 72 -2.17 1.72 10.94
C ALA A 72 -0.68 1.51 10.63
N ALA A 73 -0.36 0.64 9.66
CA ALA A 73 1.02 0.37 9.27
C ALA A 73 1.72 1.55 8.55
N LEU A 74 0.95 2.47 7.97
CA LEU A 74 1.47 3.63 7.23
C LEU A 74 1.18 4.96 7.93
N ALA A 75 0.71 4.91 9.18
CA ALA A 75 0.45 6.10 9.97
C ALA A 75 1.74 6.92 10.13
N GLY A 76 1.67 8.21 9.79
CA GLY A 76 2.82 9.11 9.81
C GLY A 76 3.78 8.97 8.63
N VAL A 77 3.49 8.09 7.65
CA VAL A 77 4.28 7.94 6.41
C VAL A 77 3.58 8.62 5.24
N ILE A 78 2.30 8.35 5.03
CA ILE A 78 1.45 9.00 4.03
C ILE A 78 0.09 9.35 4.62
N ALA A 79 -0.66 10.24 3.97
CA ALA A 79 -1.99 10.61 4.40
C ALA A 79 -2.98 9.43 4.23
N GLU A 80 -3.86 9.22 5.21
CA GLU A 80 -4.84 8.12 5.16
C GLU A 80 -5.76 8.15 3.93
N LYS A 81 -6.02 9.34 3.39
CA LYS A 81 -6.80 9.55 2.16
C LYS A 81 -6.15 8.92 0.93
N ASN A 82 -4.84 8.68 0.95
CA ASN A 82 -4.10 8.03 -0.12
C ASN A 82 -4.11 6.50 0.00
N ILE A 83 -4.74 5.94 1.05
CA ILE A 83 -4.88 4.51 1.28
C ILE A 83 -6.32 4.12 0.97
N VAL A 84 -6.51 3.46 -0.18
CA VAL A 84 -7.83 3.19 -0.76
C VAL A 84 -8.10 1.69 -0.76
N ALA A 85 -9.30 1.31 -0.33
CA ALA A 85 -9.77 -0.05 -0.48
C ALA A 85 -10.43 -0.23 -1.84
N GLU A 86 -10.02 -1.24 -2.60
CA GLU A 86 -10.71 -1.62 -3.82
C GLU A 86 -12.09 -2.21 -3.48
N PRO A 87 -13.18 -1.77 -4.13
CA PRO A 87 -14.55 -2.19 -3.81
C PRO A 87 -14.83 -3.68 -4.10
N ALA A 88 -13.96 -4.38 -4.82
CA ALA A 88 -14.00 -5.82 -5.01
C ALA A 88 -12.59 -6.35 -5.32
N LYS A 89 -12.28 -7.61 -4.92
CA LYS A 89 -11.11 -8.35 -5.44
C LYS A 89 -11.26 -8.48 -6.96
N ARG A 90 -10.70 -7.52 -7.70
CA ARG A 90 -10.63 -7.56 -9.15
C ARG A 90 -9.14 -7.43 -9.43
N ASP A 91 -8.56 -8.46 -10.04
CA ASP A 91 -7.14 -8.51 -10.36
C ASP A 91 -6.61 -7.19 -10.95
N THR A 92 -5.29 -7.02 -10.84
CA THR A 92 -4.33 -6.00 -11.31
C THR A 92 -4.72 -5.03 -12.44
N ALA A 93 -5.74 -5.31 -13.24
CA ALA A 93 -6.23 -4.48 -14.33
C ALA A 93 -7.13 -3.30 -13.90
N THR A 94 -7.82 -3.35 -12.75
CA THR A 94 -8.74 -2.26 -12.34
C THR A 94 -8.10 -1.19 -11.44
N ALA A 95 -6.90 -1.44 -10.91
CA ALA A 95 -6.11 -0.46 -10.16
C ALA A 95 -5.73 0.78 -10.98
N GLY A 96 -5.56 0.62 -12.31
CA GLY A 96 -5.32 1.74 -13.22
C GLY A 96 -6.49 2.71 -13.28
N GLY A 97 -7.73 2.21 -13.32
CA GLY A 97 -8.93 3.04 -13.54
C GLY A 97 -9.31 3.95 -12.36
N VAL A 98 -8.87 3.65 -11.13
CA VAL A 98 -9.09 4.51 -9.95
C VAL A 98 -7.93 5.48 -9.72
N GLY A 99 -6.72 5.14 -10.19
CA GLY A 99 -5.55 6.01 -10.10
C GLY A 99 -5.42 7.04 -11.21
N THR A 100 -6.16 6.88 -12.32
CA THR A 100 -6.10 7.76 -13.51
C THR A 100 -7.42 8.48 -13.84
N ALA A 101 -8.41 8.44 -12.94
CA ALA A 101 -9.68 9.16 -13.09
C ALA A 101 -9.69 10.46 -12.26
#